data_AF-A0A7G9Y701-F1
#
_entry.id   AF-A0A7G9Y701-F1
#
_cell.length_a   1.000
_cell.length_b   1.000
_cell.length_c   1.000
_cell.angle_alpha   90.00
_cell.angle_beta   90.00
_cell.angle_gamma   90.00
#
_symmetry.space_group_name_H-M   'P 1'
#
loop_
_entity.id
_entity.type
_entity.pdbx_description
1 polymer ?
#
loop_
_entity_poly.entity_id
_entity_poly.type
_entity_poly.pdbx_seq_one_letter_code
_entity_poly.pdbx_strand_id
1 'polypeptide(L)'
;MKPDRCSFCKGRIVKGETEFMVRVGPELLVIRDIPAYVCEGCGEAYYTPDISRKIDRIMERFHESKLRVHPIAAGELGMQEVQEEIRIPA
;
A
#
# COMPACT_ATOMS: atom_id res chain seq x y z
N MET A 1 -12.41 18.02 1.91
CA MET A 1 -13.74 17.39 1.81
C MET A 1 -13.66 16.03 2.48
N LYS A 2 -14.57 15.70 3.42
CA LYS A 2 -14.62 14.38 4.06
C LYS A 2 -15.63 13.53 3.28
N PRO A 3 -15.24 12.39 2.69
CA PRO A 3 -16.18 11.53 2.00
C PRO A 3 -17.03 10.76 3.02
N ASP A 4 -18.36 10.85 2.91
CA ASP A 4 -19.31 10.15 3.77
C ASP A 4 -19.54 8.69 3.31
N ARG A 5 -19.35 8.41 2.02
CA ARG A 5 -19.50 7.10 1.40
C ARG A 5 -18.37 6.80 0.42
N CYS A 6 -18.01 5.53 0.33
CA CYS A 6 -17.03 5.02 -0.62
C CYS A 6 -17.50 5.26 -2.06
N SER A 7 -16.66 5.86 -2.89
CA SER A 7 -16.95 6.06 -4.30
C SER A 7 -17.08 4.74 -5.06
N PHE A 8 -16.34 3.70 -4.63
CA PHE A 8 -16.28 2.38 -5.23
C PHE A 8 -17.47 1.48 -4.81
N CYS A 9 -17.55 1.09 -3.53
CA CYS A 9 -18.58 0.14 -3.06
C CYS A 9 -19.80 0.79 -2.38
N LYS A 10 -19.83 2.13 -2.24
CA LYS A 10 -20.86 2.89 -1.50
C LYS A 10 -20.95 2.61 0.01
N GLY A 11 -20.02 1.82 0.55
CA GLY A 11 -19.91 1.52 1.97
C GLY A 11 -19.56 2.73 2.85
N ARG A 12 -19.67 2.53 4.16
CA ARG A 12 -19.32 3.54 5.18
C ARG A 12 -17.82 3.79 5.19
N ILE A 13 -17.47 5.06 5.35
CA ILE A 13 -16.09 5.51 5.51
C ILE A 13 -15.88 5.95 6.96
N VAL A 14 -14.77 5.51 7.55
CA VAL A 14 -14.35 5.88 8.91
C VAL A 14 -12.96 6.49 8.89
N LYS A 15 -12.64 7.31 9.90
CA LYS A 15 -11.26 7.75 10.12
C LYS A 15 -10.47 6.58 10.70
N GLY A 16 -9.29 6.35 10.17
CA GLY A 16 -8.38 5.32 10.66
C GLY A 16 -6.98 5.53 10.13
N GLU A 17 -6.21 4.46 10.16
CA GLU A 17 -4.86 4.39 9.60
C GLU A 17 -4.83 3.29 8.55
N THR A 18 -3.96 3.46 7.56
CA THR A 18 -3.74 2.48 6.50
C THR A 18 -2.25 2.40 6.19
N GLU A 19 -1.88 1.37 5.44
CA GLU A 19 -0.59 1.27 4.80
C GLU A 19 -0.67 1.58 3.30
N PHE A 20 0.46 2.03 2.75
CA PHE A 20 0.67 2.26 1.33
C PHE A 20 1.89 1.45 0.89
N MET A 21 1.65 0.42 0.08
CA MET A 21 2.67 -0.45 -0.48
C MET A 21 2.89 -0.10 -1.94
N VAL A 22 4.15 0.13 -2.32
CA VAL A 22 4.53 0.46 -3.69
C VAL A 22 5.80 -0.27 -4.08
N ARG A 23 5.79 -0.84 -5.29
CA ARG A 23 6.98 -1.43 -5.91
C ARG A 23 7.74 -0.33 -6.66
N VAL A 24 9.01 -0.15 -6.33
CA VAL A 24 9.92 0.81 -6.96
C VAL A 24 11.08 0.01 -7.56
N GLY A 25 10.96 -0.33 -8.85
CA GLY A 25 11.89 -1.26 -9.50
C GLY A 25 11.86 -2.64 -8.82
N PRO A 26 13.01 -3.16 -8.34
CA PRO A 26 13.08 -4.43 -7.61
C PRO A 26 12.70 -4.31 -6.12
N GLU A 27 12.55 -3.10 -5.58
CA GLU A 27 12.32 -2.88 -4.16
C GLU A 27 10.84 -2.73 -3.84
N LEU A 28 10.41 -3.24 -2.69
CA LEU A 28 9.08 -3.00 -2.12
C LEU A 28 9.20 -1.96 -1.00
N LEU A 29 8.57 -0.81 -1.17
CA LEU A 29 8.45 0.21 -0.14
C LEU A 29 7.08 0.11 0.52
N VAL A 30 7.07 0.05 1.84
CA VAL A 30 5.85 0.06 2.67
C VAL A 30 5.86 1.30 3.56
N ILE A 31 4.87 2.16 3.41
CA ILE A 31 4.62 3.32 4.28
C ILE A 31 3.45 2.96 5.18
N ARG A 32 3.68 2.84 6.48
CA ARG A 32 2.65 2.46 7.47
C ARG A 32 2.10 3.68 8.21
N ASP A 33 1.06 3.43 9.00
CA ASP A 33 0.50 4.38 9.96
C ASP A 33 0.07 5.69 9.27
N ILE A 34 -0.46 5.59 8.04
CA ILE A 34 -0.89 6.75 7.26
C ILE A 34 -2.32 7.10 7.71
N PRO A 35 -2.55 8.30 8.27
CA PRO A 35 -3.91 8.72 8.61
C PRO A 35 -4.76 8.89 7.35
N ALA A 36 -5.86 8.15 7.29
CA ALA A 36 -6.74 8.12 6.12
C ALA A 36 -8.20 7.97 6.51
N TYR A 37 -9.06 8.18 5.51
CA TYR A 37 -10.45 7.79 5.58
C TYR A 37 -10.59 6.43 4.89
N VAL A 38 -10.88 5.37 5.64
CA VAL A 38 -10.89 4.00 5.12
C VAL A 38 -12.32 3.50 5.01
N CYS A 39 -12.65 2.83 3.92
CA CYS A 39 -13.93 2.16 3.77
C CYS A 39 -13.95 0.82 4.54
N GLU A 40 -14.91 0.65 5.45
CA GLU A 40 -15.04 -0.60 6.23
C GLU A 40 -15.47 -1.80 5.39
N GLY A 41 -16.05 -1.57 4.21
CA GLY A 41 -16.57 -2.64 3.34
C GLY A 41 -15.56 -3.20 2.35
N CYS A 42 -14.73 -2.36 1.74
CA CYS A 42 -13.79 -2.77 0.69
C CYS A 42 -12.33 -2.39 0.96
N GLY A 43 -12.03 -1.68 2.05
CA GLY A 43 -10.67 -1.28 2.41
C GLY A 43 -10.12 -0.06 1.64
N GLU A 44 -10.91 0.56 0.77
CA GLU A 44 -10.46 1.71 -0.02
C GLU A 44 -10.06 2.89 0.90
N ALA A 45 -8.87 3.44 0.66
CA ALA A 45 -8.29 4.51 1.46
C ALA A 45 -8.35 5.87 0.73
N TYR A 46 -8.90 6.88 1.40
CA TYR A 46 -8.97 8.25 0.90
C TYR A 46 -8.04 9.15 1.73
N TYR A 47 -7.07 9.75 1.04
CA TYR A 47 -6.11 10.66 1.64
C TYR A 47 -6.56 12.12 1.52
N THR A 48 -6.22 12.93 2.54
CA THR A 48 -6.35 14.38 2.41
C THR A 48 -5.22 14.95 1.55
N PRO A 49 -5.38 16.14 0.94
CA PRO A 49 -4.31 16.74 0.14
C PRO A 49 -2.98 16.87 0.89
N ASP A 50 -3.02 17.14 2.20
CA ASP A 50 -1.83 17.21 3.04
C ASP A 50 -1.13 15.85 3.22
N ILE A 51 -1.91 14.79 3.37
CA ILE A 51 -1.36 13.42 3.45
C ILE A 51 -0.81 13.00 2.10
N SER A 52 -1.51 13.25 1.00
CA SER A 52 -1.01 12.97 -0.35
C SER A 52 0.33 13.66 -0.60
N ARG A 53 0.44 14.97 -0.32
CA ARG A 53 1.72 15.71 -0.45
C ARG A 53 2.84 15.14 0.41
N LYS A 54 2.54 14.57 1.58
CA LYS A 54 3.54 13.91 2.43
C LYS A 54 4.01 12.61 1.80
N ILE A 55 3.09 11.80 1.26
CA ILE A 55 3.41 10.56 0.54
C ILE A 55 4.29 10.91 -0.67
N ASP A 56 3.93 11.93 -1.45
CA ASP A 56 4.71 12.38 -2.61
C ASP A 56 6.15 12.74 -2.21
N ARG A 57 6.33 13.53 -1.15
CA ARG A 57 7.68 13.89 -0.64
C ARG A 57 8.47 12.69 -0.15
N ILE A 58 7.81 11.69 0.44
CA ILE A 58 8.46 10.44 0.84
C ILE A 58 8.95 9.71 -0.41
N MET A 59 8.11 9.61 -1.45
CA MET A 59 8.48 8.99 -2.73
C MET A 59 9.63 9.72 -3.42
N GLU A 60 9.61 11.05 -3.47
CA GLU A 60 10.73 11.85 -4.02
C GLU A 60 12.03 11.55 -3.30
N ARG A 61 12.03 11.60 -1.96
CA ARG A 61 13.24 11.33 -1.17
C ARG A 61 13.69 9.88 -1.23
N PHE A 62 12.78 8.94 -1.45
CA PHE A 62 13.11 7.53 -1.65
C PHE A 62 13.86 7.33 -2.97
N HIS A 63 13.37 7.93 -4.06
CA HIS A 63 14.08 7.89 -5.36
C HIS A 63 15.46 8.54 -5.30
N GLU A 64 15.64 9.58 -4.47
CA GLU A 64 16.94 10.20 -4.23
C GLU A 64 17.85 9.40 -3.27
N SER A 65 17.40 8.24 -2.76
CA SER A 65 18.11 7.43 -1.74
C SER A 65 18.42 8.20 -0.45
N LYS A 66 17.61 9.21 -0.10
CA LYS A 66 17.80 10.09 1.07
C LYS A 66 16.98 9.69 2.30
N LEU A 67 16.46 8.46 2.32
CA LEU A 67 15.65 7.94 3.43
C LEU A 67 16.33 6.73 4.07
N ARG A 68 16.36 6.73 5.40
CA ARG A 68 16.71 5.54 6.18
C ARG A 68 15.44 4.72 6.36
N VAL A 69 15.37 3.59 5.68
CA VAL A 69 14.27 2.63 5.79
C VAL A 69 14.69 1.47 6.68
N HIS A 70 13.73 0.87 7.37
CA HIS A 70 13.96 -0.38 8.09
C HIS A 70 13.76 -1.53 7.09
N PRO A 71 14.75 -2.41 6.89
CA PRO A 71 14.58 -3.55 5.99
C PRO A 71 13.52 -4.49 6.58
N ILE A 72 12.67 -5.03 5.70
CA ILE A 72 11.69 -6.07 6.03
C ILE A 72 12.03 -7.33 5.24
N ALA A 73 11.79 -8.50 5.82
CA ALA A 73 11.82 -9.74 5.06
C ALA A 73 10.57 -9.78 4.16
N ALA A 74 10.78 -9.82 2.84
CA ALA A 74 9.71 -9.94 1.86
C ALA A 74 10.07 -11.07 0.88
N GLY A 75 9.09 -11.93 0.59
CA GLY A 75 9.19 -12.93 -0.47
C GLY A 75 8.41 -12.45 -1.69
N GLU A 76 8.95 -12.69 -2.88
CA GLU A 76 8.20 -12.55 -4.13
C GLU A 76 8.21 -13.89 -4.87
N LEU A 77 7.10 -14.18 -5.54
CA LEU A 77 6.95 -15.38 -6.33
C LEU A 77 6.02 -15.07 -7.51
N GLY A 78 6.50 -15.32 -8.72
CA GLY A 78 5.73 -15.20 -9.94
C GLY A 78 4.81 -16.39 -10.12
N MET A 79 3.59 -16.17 -10.62
CA MET A 79 2.60 -17.24 -10.86
C MET A 79 3.12 -18.40 -11.75
N GLN A 80 4.18 -18.18 -12.54
CA GLN A 80 4.78 -19.20 -13.39
C GLN A 80 5.82 -20.07 -12.65
N GLU A 81 6.46 -19.54 -11.61
CA GLU A 81 7.45 -20.25 -10.79
C GLU A 81 6.80 -21.34 -9.93
N VAL A 82 5.50 -21.22 -9.64
CA VAL A 82 4.73 -22.21 -8.85
C VAL A 82 4.55 -23.55 -9.58
N GLN A 83 4.68 -23.60 -10.92
CA GLN A 83 4.39 -24.81 -11.71
C GLN A 83 5.48 -25.88 -11.62
N GLU A 84 6.71 -25.55 -11.21
CA GLU A 84 7.78 -26.53 -11.02
C GLU A 84 7.67 -27.27 -9.66
N GLU A 85 7.02 -26.68 -8.65
CA GLU A 85 6.89 -27.29 -7.31
C GLU A 85 5.59 -28.08 -7.10
N ILE A 86 4.51 -27.79 -7.84
CA ILE A 86 3.24 -28.51 -7.72
C ILE A 86 3.24 -29.76 -8.64
N ARG A 87 4.24 -30.64 -8.49
CA ARG A 87 4.08 -32.04 -8.89
C ARG A 87 3.44 -32.76 -7.71
N ILE A 88 2.12 -32.66 -7.61
CA ILE A 88 1.31 -33.44 -6.65
C ILE A 88 1.69 -34.92 -6.86
N PRO A 89 2.34 -35.59 -5.89
CA PRO A 89 2.53 -37.03 -6.01
C PRO A 89 1.14 -37.67 -6.00
N ALA A 90 0.92 -38.54 -6.98
CA ALA A 90 -0.32 -39.30 -7.15
C ALA A 90 -0.64 -40.17 -5.93
#